data_AF-A0A816HLN8-F1
#
_entry.id   AF-A0A816HLN8-F1
#
_cell.length_a   1.000
_cell.length_b   1.000
_cell.length_c   1.000
_cell.angle_alpha   90.00
_cell.angle_beta   90.00
_cell.angle_gamma   90.00
#
_symmetry.space_group_name_H-M   'P 1'
#
loop_
_entity.id
_entity.type
_entity.pdbx_description
1 polymer ?
#
loop_
_entity_poly.entity_id
_entity_poly.type
_entity_poly.pdbx_seq_one_letter_code
_entity_poly.pdbx_strand_id
1 'polypeptide(L)'
;MLEIRLYELYDYVTLFLIAESNQTLSGKPKPLFLKENWSRFTRYHKKMRRVEVNLMTPINKTTDSWGNERKMRNEGIRLALPNSTKDFLLLTSDVDEIPKSRFVRALASCQLPLP
;
A
#
# COMPACT_ATOMS: atom_id res chain seq x y z
N MET A 1 5.92 -0.78 12.41
CA MET A 1 4.71 -1.39 11.82
C MET A 1 4.95 -2.03 10.46
N LEU A 2 5.37 -1.29 9.42
CA LEU A 2 5.54 -1.87 8.07
C LEU A 2 6.43 -3.12 8.03
N GLU A 3 7.57 -3.11 8.73
CA GLU A 3 8.48 -4.26 8.80
C GLU A 3 7.82 -5.54 9.34
N ILE A 4 6.92 -5.40 10.34
CA ILE A 4 6.16 -6.52 10.90
C ILE A 4 5.20 -7.08 9.85
N ARG A 5 4.49 -6.21 9.12
CA ARG A 5 3.59 -6.62 8.03
C ARG A 5 4.34 -7.34 6.93
N LEU A 6 5.49 -6.80 6.51
CA LEU A 6 6.33 -7.43 5.52
C LEU A 6 6.80 -8.79 5.99
N TYR A 7 7.28 -8.91 7.23
CA TYR A 7 7.72 -10.18 7.81
C TYR A 7 6.59 -11.23 7.86
N GLU A 8 5.42 -10.89 8.40
CA GLU A 8 4.28 -11.81 8.54
C GLU A 8 3.77 -12.33 7.20
N LEU A 9 3.79 -11.50 6.15
CA LEU A 9 3.13 -11.80 4.88
C LEU A 9 4.09 -12.17 3.75
N TYR A 10 5.41 -12.05 3.94
CA TYR A 10 6.38 -12.15 2.85
C TYR A 10 6.25 -13.44 2.04
N ASP A 11 6.01 -14.55 2.71
CA ASP A 11 5.92 -15.87 2.09
C ASP A 11 4.53 -16.19 1.51
N TYR A 12 3.53 -15.36 1.82
CA TYR A 12 2.13 -15.60 1.48
C TYR A 12 1.58 -14.69 0.39
N VAL A 13 2.32 -13.65 0.01
CA VAL A 13 1.96 -12.76 -1.10
C VAL A 13 3.02 -12.74 -2.19
N THR A 14 2.59 -12.43 -3.41
CA THR A 14 3.47 -12.30 -4.57
C THR A 14 4.17 -10.94 -4.56
N LEU A 15 3.47 -9.88 -4.16
CA LEU A 15 3.94 -8.50 -4.26
C LEU A 15 3.31 -7.62 -3.18
N PHE A 16 4.12 -6.76 -2.59
CA PHE A 16 3.70 -5.63 -1.77
C PHE A 16 3.74 -4.36 -2.61
N LEU A 17 2.56 -3.77 -2.79
CA LEU A 17 2.39 -2.45 -3.37
C LEU A 17 2.23 -1.45 -2.24
N ILE A 18 3.18 -0.52 -2.12
CA ILE A 18 3.22 0.44 -1.01
C ILE A 18 3.08 1.84 -1.57
N ALA A 19 1.94 2.47 -1.31
CA ALA A 19 1.70 3.87 -1.61
C ALA A 19 2.16 4.73 -0.41
N GLU A 20 3.01 5.72 -0.68
CA GLU A 20 3.50 6.63 0.34
C GLU A 20 3.24 8.08 -0.07
N SER A 21 2.51 8.83 0.75
CA SER A 21 2.24 10.24 0.50
C SER A 21 3.25 11.19 1.13
N ASN A 22 3.38 12.40 0.58
CA ASN A 22 4.14 13.51 1.19
C ASN A 22 3.30 14.40 2.14
N GLN A 23 2.09 13.95 2.49
CA GLN A 23 1.15 14.69 3.34
C GLN A 23 0.45 13.75 4.35
N THR A 24 0.20 14.23 5.56
CA THR A 24 -0.67 13.56 6.55
C THR A 24 -2.12 13.61 6.10
N LEU A 25 -2.97 12.74 6.67
CA LEU A 25 -4.41 12.79 6.44
C LEU A 25 -5.04 14.13 6.87
N SER A 26 -4.48 14.77 7.90
CA SER A 26 -4.86 16.12 8.34
C SER A 26 -4.31 17.25 7.46
N GLY A 27 -3.67 16.95 6.33
CA GLY A 27 -3.23 17.93 5.35
C GLY A 27 -1.86 18.57 5.64
N LYS A 28 -1.13 18.13 6.67
CA LYS A 28 0.21 18.66 7.00
C LYS A 28 1.28 17.99 6.13
N PRO A 29 2.32 18.72 5.71
CA PRO A 29 3.47 18.09 5.04
C PRO A 29 4.08 17.00 5.93
N LYS A 30 4.51 15.90 5.34
CA LYS A 30 5.27 14.86 6.04
C LYS A 30 6.43 14.35 5.18
N PRO A 31 7.55 13.93 5.80
CA PRO A 31 8.62 13.24 5.10
C PRO A 31 8.15 11.92 4.47
N LEU A 32 8.92 11.45 3.50
CA LEU A 32 8.73 10.14 2.87
C LEU A 32 9.55 9.10 3.64
N PHE A 33 9.08 8.75 4.84
CA PHE A 33 9.77 7.86 5.77
C PHE A 33 10.26 6.55 5.14
N LEU A 34 9.48 5.90 4.28
CA LEU A 34 9.89 4.66 3.60
C LEU A 34 10.99 4.93 2.56
N LYS A 35 10.90 6.04 1.82
CA LYS A 35 11.96 6.46 0.89
C LYS A 35 13.28 6.69 1.61
N GLU A 36 13.23 7.44 2.72
CA GLU A 36 14.40 7.79 3.53
C GLU A 36 15.05 6.58 4.20
N ASN A 37 14.24 5.56 4.52
CA ASN A 37 14.70 4.33 5.18
C ASN A 37 14.72 3.12 4.23
N TRP A 38 14.81 3.33 2.92
CA TRP A 38 14.63 2.26 1.92
C TRP A 38 15.59 1.07 2.12
N SER A 39 16.84 1.37 2.48
CA SER A 39 17.91 0.38 2.72
C SER A 39 17.63 -0.55 3.91
N ARG A 40 16.84 -0.11 4.89
CA ARG A 40 16.42 -0.96 6.02
C ARG A 40 15.57 -2.15 5.56
N PHE A 41 14.90 -2.03 4.42
CA PHE A 41 13.99 -3.05 3.89
C PHE A 41 14.60 -3.92 2.80
N THR A 42 15.92 -3.91 2.60
CA THR A 42 16.60 -4.65 1.52
C THR A 42 16.20 -6.13 1.44
N ARG A 43 15.98 -6.79 2.59
CA ARG A 43 15.49 -8.19 2.65
C ARG A 43 14.19 -8.42 1.88
N TYR A 44 13.33 -7.41 1.77
CA TYR A 44 11.99 -7.51 1.19
C TYR A 44 11.89 -6.98 -0.24
N HIS A 45 12.93 -6.31 -0.75
CA HIS A 45 12.88 -5.57 -2.03
C HIS A 45 12.45 -6.42 -3.21
N LYS A 46 12.76 -7.73 -3.22
CA LYS A 46 12.34 -8.65 -4.30
C LYS A 46 10.83 -8.66 -4.51
N LYS A 47 10.04 -8.42 -3.47
CA LYS A 47 8.56 -8.38 -3.52
C LYS A 47 8.01 -7.00 -3.19
N MET A 48 8.81 -5.94 -3.16
CA MET A 48 8.35 -4.63 -2.69
C MET A 48 8.42 -3.58 -3.80
N ARG A 49 7.28 -2.93 -4.09
CA ARG A 49 7.21 -1.79 -5.01
C ARG A 49 6.60 -0.59 -4.28
N ARG A 50 7.33 0.52 -4.25
CA ARG A 50 6.88 1.77 -3.66
C ARG A 50 6.45 2.74 -4.75
N VAL A 51 5.32 3.40 -4.54
CA VAL A 51 4.88 4.56 -5.33
C VAL A 51 4.72 5.77 -4.42
N GLU A 52 5.06 6.94 -4.95
CA GLU A 52 4.94 8.21 -4.24
C GLU A 52 3.64 8.91 -4.65
N VAL A 53 2.83 9.29 -3.67
CA VAL A 53 1.56 9.98 -3.88
C VAL A 53 1.71 11.44 -3.47
N ASN A 54 1.69 12.35 -4.45
CA ASN A 54 1.79 13.78 -4.17
C ASN A 54 0.41 14.38 -3.92
N LEU A 55 0.10 14.65 -2.65
CA LEU A 55 -1.18 15.26 -2.24
C LEU A 55 -1.08 16.77 -2.01
N MET A 56 0.13 17.33 -2.07
CA MET A 56 0.39 18.75 -1.80
C MET A 56 0.11 19.67 -3.00
N THR A 57 -0.34 19.15 -4.14
CA THR A 57 -0.66 19.98 -5.30
C THR A 57 -1.80 20.96 -5.00
N PRO A 58 -1.74 22.22 -5.47
CA PRO A 58 -2.73 23.25 -5.13
C PRO A 58 -4.18 22.86 -5.43
N ILE A 59 -4.38 22.07 -6.49
CA ILE A 59 -5.68 21.57 -6.95
C ILE A 59 -6.29 20.54 -5.98
N ASN A 60 -5.46 19.93 -5.12
CA ASN A 60 -5.85 18.78 -4.30
C ASN A 60 -6.01 19.08 -2.81
N LYS A 61 -5.95 20.34 -2.37
CA LYS A 61 -6.14 20.70 -0.95
C LYS A 61 -7.58 20.46 -0.50
N THR A 62 -7.83 19.38 0.23
CA THR A 62 -9.04 19.18 1.04
C THR A 62 -8.71 19.43 2.51
N THR A 63 -9.61 20.14 3.21
CA THR A 63 -9.52 20.37 4.66
C THR A 63 -10.04 19.19 5.47
N ASP A 64 -10.79 18.28 4.83
CA ASP A 64 -11.33 17.08 5.46
C ASP A 64 -10.35 15.89 5.36
N SER A 65 -10.22 15.19 6.49
CA SER A 65 -9.28 14.07 6.63
C SER A 65 -9.73 12.85 5.82
N TRP A 66 -11.04 12.59 5.74
CA TRP A 66 -11.58 11.49 4.94
C TRP A 66 -11.38 11.74 3.43
N GLY A 67 -11.52 13.00 2.99
CA GLY A 67 -11.19 13.41 1.64
C GLY A 67 -9.72 13.13 1.28
N ASN A 68 -8.78 13.47 2.17
CA ASN A 68 -7.35 13.20 1.97
C ASN A 68 -7.05 11.70 1.96
N GLU A 69 -7.69 10.92 2.84
CA GLU A 69 -7.56 9.46 2.88
C GLU A 69 -8.03 8.81 1.58
N ARG A 70 -9.22 9.16 1.10
CA ARG A 70 -9.77 8.65 -0.15
C ARG A 70 -8.88 8.99 -1.35
N LYS A 71 -8.34 10.21 -1.40
CA LYS A 71 -7.38 10.62 -2.43
C LYS A 71 -6.10 9.80 -2.37
N MET A 72 -5.51 9.66 -1.19
CA MET A 72 -4.31 8.85 -0.98
C MET A 72 -4.52 7.41 -1.46
N ARG A 73 -5.62 6.79 -1.06
CA ARG A 73 -5.98 5.40 -1.40
C ARG A 73 -6.17 5.24 -2.91
N ASN A 74 -7.01 6.09 -3.52
CA ASN A 74 -7.32 6.00 -4.94
C ASN A 74 -6.09 6.25 -5.82
N GLU A 75 -5.33 7.30 -5.53
CA GLU A 75 -4.14 7.64 -6.30
C GLU A 75 -3.03 6.62 -6.09
N GLY A 76 -2.86 6.13 -4.86
CA GLY A 76 -1.94 5.04 -4.55
C GLY A 76 -2.25 3.77 -5.34
N ILE A 77 -3.52 3.35 -5.37
CA ILE A 77 -3.98 2.21 -6.17
C ILE A 77 -3.72 2.46 -7.66
N ARG A 78 -4.10 3.63 -8.18
CA ARG A 78 -3.92 4.00 -9.59
C ARG A 78 -2.45 3.98 -10.01
N LEU A 79 -1.54 4.45 -9.17
CA LEU A 79 -0.10 4.48 -9.45
C LEU A 79 0.57 3.11 -9.28
N ALA A 80 0.10 2.29 -8.33
CA ALA A 80 0.75 1.04 -7.98
C ALA A 80 0.30 -0.15 -8.83
N LEU A 81 -0.95 -0.15 -9.31
CA LEU A 81 -1.49 -1.26 -10.10
C LEU A 81 -1.01 -1.21 -11.56
N PRO A 82 -0.76 -2.37 -12.17
CA PRO A 82 -0.55 -2.47 -13.61
C PRO A 82 -1.87 -2.23 -14.37
N ASN A 83 -1.77 -2.04 -15.69
CA ASN A 83 -2.92 -1.80 -16.56
C ASN A 83 -3.98 -2.92 -16.57
N SER A 84 -3.61 -4.15 -16.19
CA SER A 84 -4.53 -5.28 -16.10
C SER A 84 -4.30 -6.04 -14.79
N THR A 85 -5.40 -6.33 -14.10
CA THR A 85 -5.41 -7.06 -12.81
C THR A 85 -6.34 -8.26 -12.79
N LYS A 86 -6.70 -8.78 -13.97
CA LYS A 86 -7.72 -9.82 -14.15
C LYS A 86 -7.48 -11.08 -13.31
N ASP A 87 -6.22 -11.40 -13.02
CA ASP A 87 -5.83 -12.60 -12.28
C ASP A 87 -5.23 -12.29 -10.90
N PHE A 88 -5.46 -11.08 -10.37
CA PHE A 88 -4.95 -10.68 -9.06
C PHE A 88 -6.07 -10.53 -8.03
N LEU A 89 -5.86 -11.14 -6.86
CA LEU A 89 -6.57 -10.75 -5.65
C LEU A 89 -5.84 -9.57 -5.00
N LEU A 90 -6.47 -8.39 -4.97
CA LEU A 90 -5.92 -7.22 -4.30
C LEU A 90 -6.40 -7.16 -2.85
N LEU A 91 -5.47 -7.17 -1.91
CA LEU A 91 -5.73 -6.94 -0.48
C LEU A 91 -5.25 -5.54 -0.10
N THR A 92 -6.18 -4.65 0.27
CA THR A 92 -5.86 -3.29 0.73
C THR A 92 -6.19 -3.15 2.21
N SER A 93 -5.29 -2.57 3.00
CA SER A 93 -5.47 -2.26 4.42
C SER A 93 -4.47 -1.20 4.83
N ASP A 94 -4.69 -0.59 5.99
CA ASP A 94 -3.69 0.28 6.59
C ASP A 94 -2.46 -0.54 7.06
N VAL A 95 -1.34 0.13 7.28
CA VAL A 95 -0.04 -0.54 7.53
C VAL A 95 -0.05 -1.40 8.80
N ASP A 96 -0.82 -1.00 9.79
CA ASP A 96 -1.01 -1.65 11.09
C ASP A 96 -2.13 -2.69 11.12
N GLU A 97 -3.00 -2.73 10.12
CA GLU A 97 -4.04 -3.74 9.97
C GLU A 97 -3.49 -5.01 9.29
N ILE A 98 -2.69 -5.78 10.04
CA ILE A 98 -1.96 -6.93 9.50
C ILE A 98 -2.86 -8.18 9.51
N PRO A 99 -3.32 -8.69 8.34
CA PRO A 99 -4.07 -9.95 8.29
C PRO A 99 -3.18 -11.11 8.70
N LYS A 100 -3.75 -12.13 9.35
CA LYS A 100 -3.01 -13.36 9.67
C LYS A 100 -2.63 -14.08 8.38
N SER A 101 -1.36 -14.48 8.27
CA SER A 101 -0.82 -15.28 7.15
C SER A 101 -1.71 -16.45 6.72
N ARG A 102 -2.23 -17.22 7.69
CA ARG A 102 -3.14 -18.36 7.43
C ARG A 102 -4.40 -17.98 6.63
N PHE A 103 -4.93 -16.78 6.85
CA PHE A 103 -6.12 -16.29 6.16
C PHE A 103 -5.78 -15.88 4.72
N VAL A 104 -4.66 -15.17 4.53
CA VAL A 104 -4.16 -14.81 3.19
C VAL A 104 -3.88 -16.05 2.35
N ARG A 105 -3.27 -17.08 2.97
CA ARG A 105 -3.05 -18.38 2.31
C ARG A 105 -4.35 -19.04 1.89
N ALA A 106 -5.36 -19.07 2.77
CA ALA A 106 -6.66 -19.65 2.46
C ALA A 106 -7.32 -18.92 1.28
N LEU A 107 -7.34 -17.59 1.30
CA LEU A 107 -7.87 -16.78 0.19
C LEU A 107 -7.18 -17.08 -1.15
N ALA A 108 -5.86 -17.21 -1.15
CA ALA A 108 -5.09 -17.51 -2.36
C ALA A 108 -5.32 -18.95 -2.88
N SER A 109 -5.73 -19.88 -2.01
CA SER A 109 -5.99 -21.28 -2.38
C SER A 109 -7.42 -21.57 -2.82
N CYS A 110 -8.37 -20.69 -2.48
CA CYS A 110 -9.74 -20.84 -2.94
C CYS A 110 -9.82 -20.57 -4.44
N GLN A 111 -10.50 -21.45 -5.20
CA GLN A 111 -11.04 -21.09 -6.52
C GLN A 111 -12.16 -20.09 -6.32
N LEU A 112 -11.79 -18.84 -6.06
CA LEU A 112 -12.72 -17.73 -6.11
C LEU A 112 -12.97 -17.42 -7.58
N PRO A 113 -14.23 -17.40 -8.05
CA PRO A 113 -14.53 -16.80 -9.34
C PRO A 113 -14.14 -15.32 -9.23
N LEU A 114 -12.99 -14.97 -9.81
CA LEU A 114 -12.61 -13.57 -9.98
C LEU A 114 -13.52 -12.98 -11.06
N PRO A 115 -14.06 -11.77 -10.85
CA PRO A 115 -14.98 -11.12 -11.79
C PRO A 115 -14.36 -10.84 -13.16
#